data_AF-A0A9P1FPJ6-F1
#
_entry.id   AF-A0A9P1FPJ6-F1
#
_cell.length_a   1.000
_cell.length_b   1.000
_cell.length_c   1.000
_cell.angle_alpha   90.00
_cell.angle_beta   90.00
_cell.angle_gamma   90.00
#
_symmetry.space_group_name_H-M   'P 1'
#
loop_
_entity.id
_entity.type
_entity.pdbx_description
1 polymer ?
#
loop_
_entity_poly.entity_id
_entity_poly.type
_entity_poly.pdbx_seq_one_letter_code
_entity_poly.pdbx_strand_id
1 'polypeptide(L)'
;MDGFSTKKRAEDGICRLALDAPNRVQQRSISASRLESMKQEAKLAREWGKKVKDDLHFQQGNVKALAKDTLQSKTWGGPNYRHVAPNVAQSTEYQRNMTAMDALRCDISVKQDAVEKAMREDYRSVRNTRADTSVSSLSGWLEKYGRPNREAEPQERYRTTPFKQRRIPFLGVSEAKTLRLGAGIWSQRSETDLLGSFYFRSKGR
;
A
#
# COMPACT_ATOMS: atom_id res chain seq x y z
N MET A 1 -8.21 0.13 7.71
CA MET A 1 -7.69 0.47 9.04
C MET A 1 -8.79 1.21 9.77
N ASP A 2 -9.03 0.82 11.00
CA ASP A 2 -9.84 1.52 12.00
C ASP A 2 -9.30 2.93 12.27
N GLY A 3 -10.20 3.89 12.51
CA GLY A 3 -9.88 5.30 12.69
C GLY A 3 -8.95 5.60 13.89
N PHE A 4 -9.00 4.74 14.90
CA PHE A 4 -8.13 4.81 16.07
C PHE A 4 -6.66 4.50 15.72
N SER A 5 -6.44 3.46 14.90
CA SER A 5 -5.11 3.04 14.45
C SER A 5 -4.44 4.04 13.49
N THR A 6 -5.21 4.80 12.71
CA THR A 6 -4.68 5.90 11.89
C THR A 6 -4.30 7.10 12.74
N LYS A 7 -5.15 7.49 13.70
CA LYS A 7 -4.87 8.61 14.61
C LYS A 7 -3.61 8.38 15.45
N LYS A 8 -3.49 7.20 16.08
CA LYS A 8 -2.32 6.82 16.87
C LYS A 8 -1.01 6.81 16.05
N ARG A 9 -1.08 6.44 14.77
CA ARG A 9 0.09 6.45 13.87
C ARG A 9 0.46 7.84 13.35
N ALA A 10 -0.51 8.74 13.23
CA ALA A 10 -0.26 10.14 12.87
C ALA A 10 0.36 10.92 14.05
N GLU A 11 0.01 10.56 15.28
CA GLU A 11 0.53 11.19 16.51
C GLU A 11 1.90 10.64 16.95
N ASP A 12 2.27 9.43 16.52
CA ASP A 12 3.58 8.83 16.80
C ASP A 12 4.66 9.43 15.88
N GLY A 13 5.58 10.22 16.44
CA GLY A 13 6.62 10.94 15.69
C GLY A 13 7.51 10.07 14.79
N ILE A 14 7.74 8.80 15.16
CA ILE A 14 8.53 7.86 14.35
C ILE A 14 7.71 7.37 13.15
N CYS A 15 6.43 7.07 13.36
CA CYS A 15 5.53 6.64 12.30
C CYS A 15 5.14 7.81 11.37
N ARG A 16 4.97 9.01 11.91
CA ARG A 16 4.63 10.23 11.18
C ARG A 16 5.70 10.60 10.15
N LEU A 17 6.98 10.56 10.52
CA LEU A 17 8.09 10.84 9.59
C LEU A 17 8.12 9.88 8.39
N ALA A 18 7.79 8.61 8.61
CA ALA A 18 7.71 7.63 7.54
C ALA A 18 6.42 7.76 6.70
N LEU A 19 5.29 8.14 7.31
CA LEU A 19 4.00 8.25 6.63
C LEU A 19 3.85 9.55 5.81
N ASP A 20 4.40 10.65 6.30
CA ASP A 20 4.32 11.98 5.67
C ASP A 20 5.49 12.24 4.69
N ALA A 21 6.37 11.25 4.51
CA ALA A 21 7.41 11.34 3.50
C ALA A 21 6.80 11.64 2.12
N PRO A 22 7.37 12.59 1.34
CA PRO A 22 6.79 13.04 0.08
C PRO A 22 6.54 11.89 -0.91
N ASN A 23 7.45 10.91 -0.97
CA ASN A 23 7.29 9.69 -1.78
C ASN A 23 6.06 8.85 -1.37
N ARG A 24 5.76 8.78 -0.07
CA ARG A 24 4.61 8.04 0.47
C ARG A 24 3.29 8.77 0.22
N VAL A 25 3.29 10.10 0.25
CA VAL A 25 2.14 10.90 -0.16
C VAL A 25 1.85 10.68 -1.65
N GLN A 26 2.88 10.71 -2.50
CA GLN A 26 2.73 10.44 -3.93
C GLN A 26 2.22 9.01 -4.21
N GLN A 27 2.78 7.99 -3.55
CA GLN A 27 2.30 6.60 -3.66
C GLN A 27 0.81 6.46 -3.29
N ARG A 28 0.38 7.12 -2.21
CA ARG A 28 -1.03 7.11 -1.77
C ARG A 28 -1.93 7.79 -2.79
N SER A 29 -1.52 8.94 -3.33
CA SER A 29 -2.28 9.67 -4.33
C SER A 29 -2.47 8.85 -5.61
N ILE A 30 -1.40 8.26 -6.15
CA ILE A 30 -1.47 7.40 -7.35
C ILE A 30 -2.32 6.16 -7.08
N SER A 31 -2.17 5.54 -5.90
CA SER A 31 -2.98 4.37 -5.51
C SER A 31 -4.47 4.69 -5.40
N ALA A 32 -4.82 5.85 -4.84
CA ALA A 32 -6.21 6.31 -4.75
C ALA A 32 -6.78 6.59 -6.15
N SER A 33 -6.02 7.27 -7.02
CA SER A 33 -6.41 7.52 -8.41
C SER A 33 -6.62 6.21 -9.19
N ARG A 34 -5.74 5.21 -9.01
CA ARG A 34 -5.88 3.87 -9.61
C ARG A 34 -7.17 3.18 -9.15
N LEU A 35 -7.47 3.25 -7.85
CA LEU A 35 -8.67 2.65 -7.28
C LEU A 35 -9.95 3.29 -7.85
N GLU A 36 -9.95 4.60 -8.09
CA GLU A 36 -11.05 5.26 -8.79
C GLU A 36 -11.17 4.82 -10.25
N SER A 37 -10.07 4.68 -11.00
CA SER A 37 -10.11 4.11 -12.36
C SER A 37 -10.69 2.69 -12.38
N MET A 38 -10.31 1.83 -11.42
CA MET A 38 -10.86 0.47 -11.30
C MET A 38 -12.36 0.48 -10.98
N LYS A 39 -12.84 1.42 -10.16
CA LYS A 39 -14.28 1.57 -9.91
C LYS A 39 -15.03 2.00 -11.16
N GLN A 40 -14.45 2.90 -11.95
CA GLN A 40 -15.02 3.35 -13.23
C GLN A 40 -15.10 2.19 -14.23
N GLU A 41 -14.02 1.41 -14.38
CA GLU A 41 -14.00 0.20 -15.20
C GLU A 41 -15.07 -0.80 -14.76
N ALA A 42 -15.17 -1.08 -13.45
CA ALA A 42 -16.17 -2.00 -12.92
C ALA A 42 -17.62 -1.52 -13.17
N LYS A 43 -17.86 -0.22 -13.10
CA LYS A 43 -19.16 0.38 -13.40
C LYS A 43 -19.51 0.23 -14.88
N LEU A 44 -18.59 0.59 -15.77
CA LEU A 44 -18.77 0.45 -17.22
C LEU A 44 -18.99 -1.01 -17.63
N ALA A 45 -18.21 -1.94 -17.07
CA ALA A 45 -18.37 -3.37 -17.32
C ALA A 45 -19.76 -3.89 -16.93
N ARG A 46 -20.31 -3.44 -15.80
CA ARG A 46 -21.67 -3.82 -15.35
C ARG A 46 -22.75 -3.25 -16.27
N GLU A 47 -22.65 -1.96 -16.59
CA GLU A 47 -23.61 -1.29 -17.46
C GLU A 47 -23.60 -1.92 -18.86
N TRP A 48 -22.41 -2.18 -19.40
CA TRP A 48 -22.26 -2.79 -20.70
C TRP A 48 -22.69 -4.26 -20.71
N GLY A 49 -22.33 -5.03 -19.67
CA GLY A 49 -22.78 -6.42 -19.52
C GLY A 49 -24.31 -6.54 -19.46
N LYS A 50 -24.99 -5.57 -18.83
CA LYS A 50 -26.45 -5.48 -18.86
C LYS A 50 -26.97 -5.25 -20.28
N LYS A 51 -26.43 -4.25 -20.99
CA LYS A 51 -26.82 -3.94 -22.38
C LYS A 51 -26.63 -5.13 -23.32
N VAL A 52 -25.47 -5.79 -23.25
CA VAL A 52 -25.16 -6.99 -24.07
C VAL A 52 -26.17 -8.11 -23.79
N LYS A 53 -26.54 -8.31 -22.53
CA LYS A 53 -27.53 -9.33 -22.16
C LYS A 53 -28.92 -9.01 -22.71
N ASP A 54 -29.34 -7.76 -22.61
CA ASP A 54 -30.62 -7.29 -23.13
C ASP A 54 -30.67 -7.44 -24.67
N ASP A 55 -29.60 -7.05 -25.36
CA ASP A 55 -29.45 -7.20 -26.81
C ASP A 55 -29.42 -8.67 -27.25
N LEU A 56 -28.76 -9.55 -26.48
CA LEU A 56 -28.73 -10.99 -26.75
C LEU A 56 -30.14 -11.59 -26.65
N HIS A 57 -30.91 -11.22 -25.62
CA HIS A 57 -32.31 -11.64 -25.52
C HIS A 57 -33.16 -11.15 -26.70
N PHE A 58 -32.97 -9.90 -27.11
CA PHE A 58 -33.66 -9.32 -28.27
C PHE A 58 -33.30 -10.07 -29.57
N GLN A 59 -32.01 -10.33 -29.81
CA GLN A 59 -31.53 -11.07 -30.98
C GLN A 59 -32.05 -12.52 -31.01
N GLN A 60 -32.08 -13.20 -29.87
CA GLN A 60 -32.68 -14.53 -29.78
C GLN A 60 -34.16 -14.53 -30.18
N GLY A 61 -34.91 -13.48 -29.80
CA GLY A 61 -36.29 -13.26 -30.24
C GLY A 61 -36.39 -13.09 -31.76
N ASN A 62 -35.54 -12.24 -32.34
CA ASN A 62 -35.49 -12.01 -33.79
C ASN A 62 -35.13 -13.29 -34.57
N VAL A 63 -34.17 -14.08 -34.09
CA VAL A 63 -33.81 -15.36 -34.73
C VAL A 63 -34.99 -16.33 -34.74
N LYS A 64 -35.73 -16.43 -33.62
CA LYS A 64 -36.94 -17.26 -33.55
C LYS A 64 -38.04 -16.76 -34.49
N ALA A 65 -38.24 -15.44 -34.57
CA ALA A 65 -39.20 -14.84 -35.50
C ALA A 65 -38.80 -15.14 -36.96
N LEU A 66 -37.53 -14.98 -37.31
CA LEU A 66 -37.01 -15.24 -38.66
C LEU A 66 -37.12 -16.73 -39.03
N ALA A 67 -36.88 -17.64 -38.08
CA ALA A 67 -37.10 -19.07 -38.27
C ALA A 67 -38.58 -19.41 -38.55
N LYS A 68 -39.50 -18.73 -37.86
CA LYS A 68 -40.95 -18.88 -38.11
C LYS A 68 -41.35 -18.30 -39.48
N ASP A 69 -40.84 -17.12 -39.82
CA ASP A 69 -41.13 -16.44 -41.09
C ASP A 69 -40.60 -17.25 -42.29
N THR A 70 -39.40 -17.84 -42.16
CA THR A 70 -38.83 -18.73 -43.19
C THR A 70 -39.65 -20.01 -43.38
N LEU A 71 -40.17 -20.60 -42.31
CA LEU A 71 -41.10 -21.74 -42.42
C LEU A 71 -42.42 -21.35 -43.12
N GLN A 72 -42.95 -20.16 -42.81
CA GLN A 72 -44.21 -19.63 -43.37
C GLN A 72 -44.05 -19.03 -44.78
N SER A 73 -42.83 -18.88 -45.29
CA SER A 73 -42.57 -18.37 -46.64
C SER A 73 -43.24 -19.19 -47.76
N LYS A 74 -43.52 -20.47 -47.49
CA LYS A 74 -44.13 -21.41 -48.44
C LYS A 74 -45.66 -21.50 -48.32
N THR A 75 -46.26 -20.87 -47.30
CA THR A 75 -47.71 -20.88 -47.11
C THR A 75 -48.39 -19.75 -47.88
N TRP A 76 -49.56 -20.03 -48.44
CA TRP A 76 -50.37 -19.04 -49.16
C TRP A 76 -50.75 -17.88 -48.22
N GLY A 77 -50.50 -16.64 -48.65
CA GLY A 77 -50.62 -15.43 -47.82
C GLY A 77 -49.29 -14.89 -47.27
N GLY A 78 -48.20 -15.66 -47.35
CA GLY A 78 -46.85 -15.23 -46.99
C GLY A 78 -46.60 -15.04 -45.48
N PRO A 79 -45.34 -14.77 -45.08
CA PRO A 79 -44.98 -14.60 -43.68
C PRO A 79 -45.35 -13.21 -43.15
N ASN A 80 -45.87 -13.17 -41.93
CA ASN A 80 -46.09 -11.93 -41.19
C ASN A 80 -44.81 -11.54 -40.45
N TYR A 81 -43.93 -10.79 -41.12
CA TYR A 81 -42.63 -10.39 -40.58
C TYR A 81 -42.76 -9.67 -39.23
N ARG A 82 -42.15 -10.24 -38.19
CA ARG A 82 -42.09 -9.67 -36.83
C ARG A 82 -40.68 -9.39 -36.34
N HIS A 83 -39.67 -9.76 -37.12
CA HIS A 83 -38.27 -9.51 -36.79
C HIS A 83 -37.89 -8.06 -37.09
N VAL A 84 -36.98 -7.50 -36.28
CA VAL A 84 -36.49 -6.13 -36.43
C VAL A 84 -35.12 -6.14 -37.10
N ALA A 85 -34.89 -5.24 -38.06
CA ALA A 85 -33.61 -5.08 -38.73
C ALA A 85 -32.50 -4.64 -37.75
N PRO A 86 -31.23 -5.06 -37.97
CA PRO A 86 -30.11 -4.63 -37.13
C PRO A 86 -29.96 -3.10 -37.16
N ASN A 87 -29.80 -2.50 -35.98
CA ASN A 87 -29.54 -1.07 -35.90
C ASN A 87 -28.04 -0.79 -36.18
N VAL A 88 -27.75 -0.14 -37.31
CA VAL A 88 -26.38 0.18 -37.73
C VAL A 88 -25.67 1.10 -36.71
N ALA A 89 -26.41 1.97 -36.02
CA ALA A 89 -25.85 2.85 -35.00
C ALA A 89 -25.30 2.07 -33.78
N GLN A 90 -25.92 0.95 -33.42
CA GLN A 90 -25.47 0.13 -32.28
C GLN A 90 -24.03 -0.36 -32.46
N SER A 91 -23.63 -0.73 -33.68
CA SER A 91 -22.26 -1.17 -33.97
C SER A 91 -21.20 -0.12 -33.59
N THR A 92 -21.48 1.15 -33.90
CA THR A 92 -20.58 2.27 -33.56
C THR A 92 -20.51 2.52 -32.05
N GLU A 93 -21.63 2.35 -31.34
CA GLU A 93 -21.67 2.47 -29.88
C GLU A 93 -20.89 1.33 -29.20
N TYR A 94 -20.99 0.10 -29.72
CA TYR A 94 -20.21 -1.04 -29.25
C TYR A 94 -18.70 -0.78 -29.38
N GLN A 95 -18.26 -0.28 -30.54
CA GLN A 95 -16.86 0.07 -30.74
C GLN A 95 -16.39 1.16 -29.77
N ARG A 96 -17.19 2.21 -29.56
CA ARG A 96 -16.87 3.29 -28.61
C ARG A 96 -16.77 2.80 -27.17
N ASN A 97 -17.65 1.89 -26.75
CA ASN A 97 -17.60 1.33 -25.39
C ASN A 97 -16.38 0.44 -25.20
N MET A 98 -16.01 -0.33 -26.22
CA MET A 98 -14.82 -1.19 -26.18
C MET A 98 -13.53 -0.36 -26.11
N THR A 99 -13.42 0.69 -26.93
CA THR A 99 -12.26 1.60 -26.87
C THR A 99 -12.17 2.35 -25.55
N ALA A 100 -13.29 2.72 -24.94
CA ALA A 100 -13.31 3.34 -23.61
C ALA A 100 -12.82 2.37 -22.51
N MET A 101 -13.23 1.11 -22.55
CA MET A 101 -12.73 0.07 -21.64
C MET A 101 -11.22 -0.18 -21.82
N ASP A 102 -10.74 -0.25 -23.06
CA ASP A 102 -9.31 -0.40 -23.35
C ASP A 102 -8.49 0.80 -22.87
N ALA A 103 -9.01 2.02 -23.03
CA ALA A 103 -8.36 3.23 -22.53
C ALA A 103 -8.21 3.21 -21.00
N LEU A 104 -9.27 2.79 -20.27
CA LEU A 104 -9.21 2.64 -18.81
C LEU A 104 -8.24 1.54 -18.38
N ARG A 105 -8.21 0.41 -19.08
CA ARG A 105 -7.27 -0.68 -18.81
C ARG A 105 -5.81 -0.21 -18.97
N CYS A 106 -5.53 0.56 -20.02
CA CYS A 106 -4.21 1.18 -20.23
C CYS A 106 -3.87 2.16 -19.10
N ASP A 107 -4.80 3.04 -18.70
CA ASP A 107 -4.61 3.98 -17.59
C ASP A 107 -4.33 3.27 -16.26
N ILE A 108 -5.06 2.20 -15.96
CA ILE A 108 -4.83 1.38 -14.75
C ILE A 108 -3.44 0.74 -14.78
N SER A 109 -3.01 0.22 -15.94
CA SER A 109 -1.67 -0.35 -16.11
C SER A 109 -0.58 0.69 -15.86
N VAL A 110 -0.69 1.87 -16.49
CA VAL A 110 0.27 2.98 -16.31
C VAL A 110 0.35 3.42 -14.85
N LYS A 111 -0.80 3.54 -14.17
CA LYS A 111 -0.84 3.89 -12.74
C LYS A 111 -0.24 2.79 -11.87
N GLN A 112 -0.42 1.52 -12.21
CA GLN A 112 0.20 0.41 -11.51
C GLN A 112 1.74 0.45 -11.64
N ASP A 113 2.25 0.64 -12.85
CA ASP A 113 3.69 0.77 -13.09
C ASP A 113 4.29 1.97 -12.35
N ALA A 114 3.56 3.08 -12.30
CA ALA A 114 3.97 4.27 -11.54
C ALA A 114 4.05 4.01 -10.03
N VAL A 115 3.10 3.26 -9.45
CA VAL A 115 3.16 2.85 -8.04
C VAL A 115 4.37 1.95 -7.80
N GLU A 116 4.59 0.94 -8.65
CA GLU A 116 5.72 0.03 -8.50
C GLU A 116 7.06 0.75 -8.59
N LYS A 117 7.20 1.68 -9.54
CA LYS A 117 8.39 2.52 -9.68
C LYS A 117 8.63 3.36 -8.42
N ALA A 118 7.59 4.04 -7.94
CA ALA A 118 7.68 4.84 -6.72
C ALA A 118 8.02 3.99 -5.48
N MET A 119 7.55 2.74 -5.40
CA MET A 119 7.91 1.81 -4.32
C MET A 119 9.37 1.37 -4.40
N ARG A 120 9.90 1.10 -5.61
CA ARG A 120 11.31 0.74 -5.81
C ARG A 120 12.23 1.91 -5.47
N GLU A 121 11.87 3.12 -5.84
CA GLU A 121 12.63 4.34 -5.53
C GLU A 121 12.65 4.61 -4.02
N ASP A 122 11.53 4.45 -3.33
CA ASP A 122 11.46 4.56 -1.86
C ASP A 122 12.31 3.51 -1.15
N TYR A 123 12.33 2.27 -1.65
CA TYR A 123 13.20 1.23 -1.12
C TYR A 123 14.69 1.55 -1.34
N ARG A 124 15.05 2.09 -2.52
CA ARG A 124 16.42 2.51 -2.83
C ARG A 124 16.87 3.67 -1.94
N SER A 125 16.04 4.68 -1.71
CA SER A 125 16.40 5.83 -0.87
C SER A 125 16.64 5.44 0.58
N VAL A 126 15.82 4.55 1.13
CA VAL A 126 16.00 3.98 2.49
C VAL A 126 17.26 3.11 2.57
N ARG A 127 17.56 2.34 1.51
CA ARG A 127 18.79 1.53 1.46
C ARG A 127 20.05 2.39 1.36
N ASN A 128 20.04 3.44 0.55
CA ASN A 128 21.20 4.31 0.33
C ASN A 128 21.49 5.19 1.56
N THR A 129 20.47 5.70 2.24
CA THR A 129 20.64 6.43 3.52
C THR A 129 21.23 5.55 4.63
N ARG A 130 20.98 4.22 4.61
CA ARG A 130 21.68 3.28 5.49
C ARG A 130 23.15 3.07 5.12
N ALA A 131 23.51 3.15 3.84
CA ALA A 131 24.90 2.99 3.40
C ALA A 131 25.78 4.16 3.88
N ASP A 132 25.28 5.40 3.80
CA ASP A 132 26.02 6.61 4.23
C ASP A 132 26.15 6.76 5.76
N THR A 133 25.34 6.00 6.52
CA THR A 133 25.42 5.93 7.99
C THR A 133 26.07 4.63 8.49
N SER A 134 26.42 3.70 7.59
CA SER A 134 27.03 2.44 7.97
C SER A 134 28.50 2.65 8.32
N VAL A 135 28.74 3.05 9.55
CA VAL A 135 30.02 2.74 10.15
C VAL A 135 30.08 1.21 10.30
N SER A 136 30.96 0.58 9.52
CA SER A 136 31.07 -0.88 9.42
C SER A 136 31.70 -1.55 10.64
N SER A 137 32.19 -0.77 11.60
CA SER A 137 32.86 -1.25 12.80
C SER A 137 32.59 -0.34 13.99
N LEU A 138 32.61 -0.88 15.21
CA LEU A 138 32.48 -0.08 16.43
C LEU A 138 33.58 0.99 16.52
N SER A 139 34.79 0.68 16.05
CA SER A 139 35.91 1.61 16.02
C SER A 139 35.65 2.83 15.15
N GLY A 140 35.12 2.66 13.94
CA GLY A 140 34.76 3.80 13.09
C GLY A 140 33.63 4.65 13.68
N TRP A 141 32.80 4.07 14.55
CA TRP A 141 31.65 4.76 15.13
C TRP A 141 32.12 5.68 16.23
N LEU A 142 33.03 5.16 17.05
CA LEU A 142 33.75 5.90 18.08
C LEU A 142 34.67 7.00 17.51
N GLU A 143 35.18 6.81 16.29
CA GLU A 143 35.98 7.83 15.60
C GLU A 143 35.11 8.97 15.07
N LYS A 144 33.95 8.65 14.49
CA LYS A 144 33.01 9.64 13.94
C LYS A 144 32.24 10.42 15.02
N TYR A 145 31.86 9.75 16.11
CA TYR A 145 30.99 10.32 17.15
C TYR A 145 31.69 10.56 18.49
N GLY A 146 33.00 10.28 18.56
CA GLY A 146 33.82 10.46 19.76
C GLY A 146 33.89 9.20 20.64
N ARG A 147 35.04 9.03 21.30
CA ARG A 147 35.25 7.95 22.26
C ARG A 147 34.66 8.33 23.62
N PRO A 148 34.05 7.38 24.35
CA PRO A 148 33.68 7.58 25.75
C PRO A 148 34.88 8.06 26.56
N ASN A 149 34.66 9.05 27.41
CA ASN A 149 35.72 9.65 28.23
C ASN A 149 36.24 8.71 29.34
N ARG A 150 35.55 7.60 29.59
CA ARG A 150 36.02 6.52 30.48
C ARG A 150 35.74 5.15 29.89
N GLU A 151 36.55 4.18 30.29
CA GLU A 151 36.30 2.78 30.01
C GLU A 151 35.22 2.22 30.94
N ALA A 152 34.44 1.27 30.43
CA ALA A 152 33.37 0.64 31.19
C ALA A 152 33.99 -0.32 32.22
N GLU A 153 33.61 -0.14 33.49
CA GLU A 153 34.03 -1.01 34.58
C GLU A 153 33.39 -2.40 34.43
N PRO A 154 34.06 -3.52 34.82
CA PRO A 154 33.52 -4.87 34.67
C PRO A 154 32.13 -5.08 35.28
N GLN A 155 31.83 -4.36 36.37
CA GLN A 155 30.55 -4.40 37.08
C GLN A 155 29.41 -3.74 36.29
N GLU A 156 29.72 -2.93 35.27
CA GLU A 156 28.75 -2.24 34.42
C GLU A 156 28.22 -3.12 33.29
N ARG A 157 28.87 -4.25 33.01
CA ARG A 157 28.40 -5.21 32.00
C ARG A 157 27.04 -5.83 32.35
N TYR A 158 26.70 -5.87 33.63
CA TYR A 158 25.42 -6.42 34.14
C TYR A 158 24.36 -5.34 34.37
N ARG A 159 24.68 -4.08 34.05
CA ARG A 159 23.78 -2.93 34.28
C ARG A 159 22.69 -2.82 33.21
N THR A 160 22.91 -3.31 32.00
CA THR A 160 21.88 -3.28 30.96
C THR A 160 21.73 -4.64 30.29
N THR A 161 20.48 -5.04 30.08
CA THR A 161 20.11 -6.29 29.40
C THR A 161 19.39 -5.96 28.10
N PRO A 162 19.75 -6.57 26.96
CA PRO A 162 19.06 -6.33 25.70
C PRO A 162 17.62 -6.85 25.77
N PHE A 163 16.66 -6.01 25.39
CA PHE A 163 15.27 -6.40 25.22
C PHE A 163 15.07 -7.13 23.89
N LYS A 164 14.01 -7.93 23.80
CA LYS A 164 13.61 -8.58 22.54
C LYS A 164 13.34 -7.51 21.48
N GLN A 165 13.87 -7.73 20.27
CA GLN A 165 13.65 -6.85 19.13
C GLN A 165 12.16 -6.70 18.84
N ARG A 166 11.74 -5.47 18.53
CA ARG A 166 10.34 -5.16 18.20
C ARG A 166 10.11 -5.33 16.70
N ARG A 167 8.92 -5.81 16.34
CA ARG A 167 8.50 -5.91 14.94
C ARG A 167 8.03 -4.54 14.44
N ILE A 168 8.57 -4.10 13.32
CA ILE A 168 8.16 -2.90 12.58
C ILE A 168 7.19 -3.35 11.47
N PRO A 169 6.00 -2.74 11.36
CA PRO A 169 5.10 -3.03 10.24
C PRO A 169 5.80 -2.83 8.89
N PHE A 170 5.62 -3.78 7.96
CA PHE A 170 6.14 -3.77 6.58
C PHE A 170 7.67 -3.88 6.40
N LEU A 171 8.47 -3.68 7.47
CA LEU A 171 9.94 -3.79 7.44
C LEU A 171 10.47 -5.04 8.16
N GLY A 172 9.63 -5.76 8.91
CA GLY A 172 10.02 -7.00 9.60
C GLY A 172 10.47 -6.76 11.05
N VAL A 173 11.42 -7.55 11.55
CA VAL A 173 11.94 -7.39 12.92
C VAL A 173 13.02 -6.31 12.91
N SER A 174 12.93 -5.34 13.82
CA SER A 174 13.92 -4.27 13.95
C SER A 174 15.27 -4.86 14.37
N GLU A 175 16.36 -4.46 13.71
CA GLU A 175 17.71 -4.79 14.17
C GLU A 175 18.08 -4.03 15.46
N ALA A 176 17.43 -2.89 15.71
CA ALA A 176 17.66 -2.09 16.90
C ALA A 176 17.21 -2.83 18.17
N LYS A 177 18.15 -3.06 19.08
CA LYS A 177 17.91 -3.63 20.41
C LYS A 177 17.81 -2.50 21.42
N THR A 178 16.63 -2.32 22.02
CA THR A 178 16.48 -1.44 23.17
C THR A 178 17.09 -2.11 24.40
N LEU A 179 17.88 -1.38 25.18
CA LEU A 179 18.48 -1.87 26.41
C LEU A 179 17.55 -1.59 27.60
N ARG A 180 17.32 -2.58 28.45
CA ARG A 180 16.64 -2.42 29.75
C ARG A 180 17.68 -2.29 30.85
N LEU A 181 17.44 -1.39 31.81
CA LEU A 181 18.22 -1.28 33.03
C LEU A 181 18.03 -2.56 33.87
N GLY A 182 19.14 -3.23 34.18
CA GLY A 182 19.20 -4.42 35.01
C GLY A 182 18.87 -4.13 36.48
N ALA A 183 18.47 -5.18 37.22
CA ALA A 183 17.96 -5.05 38.58
C ALA A 183 18.94 -4.34 39.56
N GLY A 184 20.26 -4.52 39.38
CA GLY A 184 21.29 -3.90 40.24
C GLY A 184 21.40 -2.38 40.16
N ILE A 185 20.86 -1.76 39.10
CA ILE A 185 20.83 -0.29 38.97
C ILE A 185 19.87 0.35 39.97
N TRP A 186 18.73 -0.30 40.23
CA TRP A 186 17.69 0.24 41.09
C TRP A 186 18.14 0.33 42.56
N SER A 187 19.03 -0.58 42.98
CA SER A 187 19.66 -0.54 44.31
C SER A 187 20.78 0.49 44.48
N GLN A 188 21.29 1.07 43.38
CA GLN A 188 22.42 2.01 43.39
C GLN A 188 22.03 3.45 43.03
N ARG A 189 20.78 3.67 42.61
CA ARG A 189 20.25 4.99 42.28
C ARG A 189 20.03 5.76 43.58
N SER A 190 20.63 6.94 43.73
CA SER A 190 20.18 7.88 44.76
C SER A 190 18.80 8.41 44.40
N GLU A 191 18.02 8.85 45.38
CA GLU A 191 16.82 9.64 45.12
C GLU A 191 17.18 10.85 44.24
N THR A 192 16.22 11.29 43.43
CA THR A 192 16.35 12.47 42.58
C THR A 192 16.54 13.70 43.43
N ASP A 193 17.63 14.42 43.23
CA ASP A 193 17.76 15.78 43.77
C ASP A 193 16.69 16.68 43.14
N LEU A 194 16.38 17.79 43.82
CA LEU A 194 15.38 18.80 43.43
C LEU A 194 15.60 19.38 42.01
N LEU A 195 16.76 19.12 41.38
CA LEU A 195 17.12 19.52 40.03
C LEU A 195 16.87 18.44 38.95
N GLY A 196 16.33 17.27 39.32
CA GLY A 196 15.99 16.18 38.38
C GLY A 196 17.17 15.38 37.85
N SER A 197 18.37 15.54 38.42
CA SER A 197 19.57 14.77 38.08
C SER A 197 19.67 13.47 38.90
N PHE A 198 20.23 12.42 38.30
CA PHE A 198 20.44 11.12 38.95
C PHE A 198 21.93 10.90 39.23
N TYR A 199 22.27 10.53 40.47
CA TYR A 199 23.59 10.07 40.83
C TYR A 199 23.58 8.58 41.16
N PHE A 200 24.67 7.89 40.83
CA PHE A 200 24.86 6.50 41.22
C PHE A 200 25.79 6.47 42.43
N ARG A 201 25.37 5.82 43.52
CA ARG A 201 26.22 5.64 44.70
C ARG A 201 27.40 4.74 44.32
N SER A 202 28.59 5.33 44.27
CA SER A 202 29.85 4.58 44.34
C SER A 202 29.91 3.93 45.72
N LYS A 203 29.80 2.61 45.79
CA LYS A 203 30.20 1.90 47.01
C LYS A 203 31.73 1.98 47.05
N GLY A 204 32.25 2.83 47.93
CA GLY A 204 33.66 2.80 48.31
C GLY A 204 34.05 1.38 48.72
N ARG A 205 35.31 1.02 48.43
CA ARG A 205 35.90 -0.25 48.85
C ARG A 205 35.82 -0.41 50.36
#